data_AF-A0A8H7NMY9-F1
#
_entry.id   AF-A0A8H7NMY9-F1
#
_cell.length_a   1.000
_cell.length_b   1.000
_cell.length_c   1.000
_cell.angle_alpha   90.00
_cell.angle_beta   90.00
_cell.angle_gamma   90.00
#
_symmetry.space_group_name_H-M   'P 1'
#
loop_
_entity.id
_entity.type
_entity.pdbx_description
1 polymer ?
#
loop_
_entity_poly.entity_id
_entity_poly.type
_entity_poly.pdbx_seq_one_letter_code
_entity_poly.pdbx_strand_id
1 'polypeptide(L)'
;MFRIPPPGFVSEYTVCPENLLIRKPPSLSFEEAASFTPMVVAAYQVIKRGLQVRGEESLEGKTVFVPGALSGTGSIIIQVAKNYFGAAKIISTVSTAKVPLVEEYLPGMVDQIIDYKTQKVGDLVPQGTVDFAVNTQMSSMDDCIAALDKKTGTLMSITSIPTKKVAKEIIGADRFPWWFGVILDLAQYYYTWKFWGTNIYHEMVSGSPDIREDLELSGEIVALGKVKPVMRVVELEDIEAVRNNCEEVYAVKGGIGKLVVVISK
;
A
#
# COMPACT_ATOMS: atom_id res chain seq x y z
N MET A 1 15.50 1.33 3.50
CA MET A 1 14.65 0.43 4.33
C MET A 1 15.28 -0.95 4.60
N PHE A 2 16.27 -1.42 3.82
CA PHE A 2 16.92 -2.74 3.99
C PHE A 2 18.46 -2.65 4.17
N ARG A 3 18.95 -1.85 5.12
CA ARG A 3 20.37 -1.90 5.51
C ARG A 3 20.63 -3.12 6.40
N ILE A 4 21.86 -3.64 6.42
CA ILE A 4 22.33 -4.63 7.40
C ILE A 4 23.50 -4.00 8.19
N PRO A 5 23.52 -4.09 9.53
CA PRO A 5 22.43 -4.64 10.33
C PRO A 5 21.14 -3.83 10.11
N PRO A 6 19.98 -4.50 10.00
CA PRO A 6 18.72 -3.80 9.89
C PRO A 6 18.63 -2.83 11.06
N PRO A 7 18.25 -1.57 10.83
CA PRO A 7 17.98 -0.69 11.95
C PRO A 7 16.98 -1.40 12.86
N GLY A 8 17.43 -1.67 14.10
CA GLY A 8 16.57 -2.17 15.15
C GLY A 8 15.60 -1.05 15.47
N PHE A 9 14.34 -1.21 15.06
CA PHE A 9 13.27 -0.28 15.44
C PHE A 9 12.48 -0.79 16.65
N VAL A 10 12.75 -2.02 17.11
CA VAL A 10 12.20 -2.59 18.35
C VAL A 10 13.27 -2.51 19.44
N SER A 11 13.61 -1.28 19.81
CA SER A 11 14.59 -0.92 20.84
C SER A 11 14.33 0.50 21.34
N GLU A 12 14.69 0.79 22.59
CA GLU A 12 14.49 2.12 23.20
C GLU A 12 15.22 3.23 22.41
N TYR A 13 16.33 2.89 21.76
CA TYR A 13 17.11 3.79 20.94
C TYR A 13 17.38 3.17 19.57
N THR A 14 17.38 4.01 18.53
CA THR A 14 17.74 3.61 17.17
C THR A 14 18.54 4.71 16.49
N VAL A 15 19.50 4.31 15.63
CA VAL A 15 20.27 5.25 14.81
C VAL A 15 19.65 5.29 13.43
N CYS A 16 19.23 6.47 12.98
CA CYS A 16 18.71 6.67 11.64
C CYS A 16 19.38 7.87 10.94
N PRO A 17 19.52 7.81 9.61
CA PRO A 17 19.89 8.98 8.82
C PRO A 17 18.89 10.12 8.97
N GLU A 18 19.39 11.35 9.12
CA GLU A 18 18.56 12.57 9.22
C GLU A 18 17.63 12.74 8.02
N ASN A 19 18.07 12.32 6.83
CA ASN A 19 17.27 12.43 5.61
C ASN A 19 15.99 11.57 5.63
N LEU A 20 15.87 10.63 6.57
CA LEU A 20 14.69 9.77 6.76
C LEU A 20 13.75 10.27 7.86
N LEU A 21 14.08 11.38 8.52
CA LEU A 21 13.29 11.97 9.59
C LEU A 21 12.34 13.05 9.06
N ILE A 22 11.14 13.08 9.64
CA ILE A 22 10.19 14.20 9.57
C ILE A 22 9.64 14.50 10.96
N ARG A 23 9.18 15.74 11.16
CA ARG A 23 8.57 16.15 12.42
C ARG A 23 7.21 15.49 12.57
N LYS A 24 6.98 14.81 13.70
CA LYS A 24 5.66 14.31 14.09
C LYS A 24 4.69 15.49 14.27
N PRO A 25 3.52 15.49 13.62
CA PRO A 25 2.49 16.48 13.92
C PRO A 25 2.12 16.48 15.42
N PRO A 26 1.90 17.64 16.05
CA PRO A 26 1.52 17.72 17.46
C PRO A 26 0.17 17.04 17.77
N SER A 27 -0.71 16.93 16.77
CA SER A 27 -2.03 16.32 16.87
C SER A 27 -2.01 14.80 16.98
N LEU A 28 -0.89 14.14 16.69
CA LEU A 28 -0.79 12.68 16.70
C LEU A 28 -0.09 12.15 17.94
N SER A 29 -0.53 11.00 18.43
CA SER A 29 0.24 10.18 19.37
C SER A 29 1.47 9.57 18.66
N PHE A 30 2.42 9.03 19.44
CA PHE A 30 3.57 8.33 18.85
C PHE A 30 3.16 7.02 18.19
N GLU A 31 2.20 6.31 18.76
CA GLU A 31 1.61 5.08 18.22
C GLU A 31 0.96 5.34 16.87
N GLU A 32 0.15 6.40 16.79
CA GLU A 32 -0.47 6.83 15.53
C GLU A 32 0.62 7.12 14.49
N ALA A 33 1.58 7.99 14.81
CA ALA A 33 2.64 8.38 13.87
C ALA A 33 3.48 7.19 13.38
N ALA A 34 3.78 6.23 14.25
CA ALA A 34 4.51 5.01 13.91
C ALA A 34 3.70 4.06 13.01
N SER A 35 2.38 4.11 13.07
CA SER A 35 1.52 3.12 12.42
C SER A 35 1.35 3.31 10.92
N PHE A 36 1.37 4.53 10.37
CA PHE A 36 0.99 4.76 8.97
C PHE A 36 1.94 5.60 8.13
N THR A 37 2.91 6.32 8.71
CA THR A 37 3.77 7.26 7.97
C THR A 37 4.46 6.64 6.73
N PRO A 38 5.13 5.47 6.81
CA PRO A 38 5.74 4.86 5.62
C PRO A 38 4.71 4.43 4.56
N MET A 39 3.49 4.09 4.99
CA MET A 39 2.40 3.69 4.09
C MET A 39 1.78 4.90 3.39
N VAL A 40 1.76 6.08 4.01
CA VAL A 40 1.34 7.33 3.36
C VAL A 40 2.29 7.69 2.23
N VAL A 41 3.61 7.59 2.47
CA VAL A 41 4.63 7.84 1.43
C VAL A 41 4.42 6.90 0.24
N ALA A 42 4.30 5.59 0.51
CA ALA A 42 4.07 4.60 -0.54
C ALA A 42 2.75 4.84 -1.28
N ALA A 43 1.66 5.15 -0.57
CA ALA A 43 0.35 5.44 -1.15
C ALA A 43 0.38 6.70 -2.03
N TYR A 44 1.02 7.77 -1.57
CA TYR A 44 1.17 9.00 -2.34
C TYR A 44 1.98 8.75 -3.61
N GLN A 45 3.14 8.10 -3.50
CA GLN A 45 4.03 7.85 -4.64
C GLN A 45 3.42 6.91 -5.67
N VAL A 46 2.76 5.83 -5.23
CA VAL A 46 2.15 4.85 -6.15
C VAL A 46 1.00 5.49 -6.94
N ILE A 47 0.18 6.32 -6.31
CA ILE A 47 -0.92 7.03 -6.98
C ILE A 47 -0.37 8.12 -7.90
N LYS A 48 0.52 8.99 -7.38
CA LYS A 48 1.16 10.06 -8.16
C LYS A 48 1.82 9.52 -9.43
N ARG A 49 2.57 8.41 -9.30
CA ARG A 49 3.23 7.77 -10.45
C ARG A 49 2.24 7.29 -11.49
N GLY A 50 1.16 6.63 -11.07
CA GLY A 50 0.12 6.17 -11.98
C GLY A 50 -0.63 7.30 -12.70
N LEU A 51 -0.83 8.43 -12.03
CA LEU A 51 -1.42 9.63 -12.65
C LEU A 51 -0.46 10.27 -13.66
N GLN A 52 0.82 10.42 -13.30
CA GLN A 52 1.83 11.01 -14.17
C GLN A 52 2.00 10.27 -15.51
N VAL A 53 1.96 8.93 -15.51
CA VAL A 53 2.11 8.14 -16.74
C VAL A 53 0.91 8.28 -17.69
N ARG A 54 -0.23 8.76 -17.19
CA ARG A 54 -1.42 9.11 -17.97
C ARG A 54 -1.54 10.61 -18.26
N GLY A 55 -0.62 11.43 -17.73
CA GLY A 55 -0.66 12.89 -17.87
C GLY A 55 -1.78 13.54 -17.05
N GLU A 56 -2.13 12.93 -15.92
CA GLU A 56 -3.21 13.36 -15.04
C GLU A 56 -2.66 13.90 -13.72
N GLU A 57 -3.43 14.74 -13.04
CA GLU A 57 -3.04 15.36 -11.77
C GLU A 57 -3.88 14.89 -10.57
N SER A 58 -5.09 14.34 -10.83
CA SER A 58 -6.02 13.89 -9.79
C SER A 58 -6.79 12.63 -10.20
N LEU A 59 -7.47 12.02 -9.24
CA LEU A 59 -8.40 10.90 -9.41
C LEU A 59 -9.87 11.37 -9.51
N GLU A 60 -10.11 12.66 -9.75
CA GLU A 60 -11.47 13.20 -9.87
C GLU A 60 -12.25 12.51 -10.98
N GLY A 61 -13.50 12.15 -10.68
CA GLY A 61 -14.37 11.40 -11.60
C GLY A 61 -14.00 9.92 -11.79
N LYS A 62 -12.87 9.44 -11.24
CA LYS A 62 -12.40 8.06 -11.44
C LYS A 62 -12.93 7.09 -10.40
N THR A 63 -13.16 5.86 -10.84
CA THR A 63 -13.39 4.72 -9.97
C THR A 63 -12.08 4.01 -9.69
N VAL A 64 -11.78 3.84 -8.41
CA VAL A 64 -10.52 3.29 -7.92
C VAL A 64 -10.74 1.98 -7.20
N PHE A 65 -9.94 0.96 -7.52
CA PHE A 65 -9.99 -0.34 -6.84
C PHE A 65 -8.74 -0.58 -5.99
N VAL A 66 -8.93 -0.85 -4.71
CA VAL A 66 -7.85 -1.17 -3.76
C VAL A 66 -8.22 -2.44 -3.01
N PRO A 67 -7.57 -3.59 -3.25
CA PRO A 67 -7.84 -4.81 -2.50
C PRO A 67 -7.43 -4.70 -1.02
N GLY A 68 -8.23 -5.29 -0.12
CA GLY A 68 -7.92 -5.39 1.30
C GLY A 68 -8.13 -4.09 2.09
N ALA A 69 -9.37 -3.63 2.21
CA ALA A 69 -9.73 -2.32 2.81
C ALA A 69 -9.11 -2.12 4.19
N LEU A 70 -9.20 -3.15 5.05
CA LEU A 70 -8.73 -3.10 6.43
C LEU A 70 -7.30 -3.61 6.62
N SER A 71 -6.53 -3.74 5.54
CA SER A 71 -5.08 -3.98 5.67
C SER A 71 -4.36 -2.68 6.01
N GLY A 72 -3.17 -2.79 6.62
CA GLY A 72 -2.33 -1.62 6.91
C GLY A 72 -2.13 -0.73 5.69
N THR A 73 -1.73 -1.29 4.55
CA THR A 73 -1.49 -0.48 3.34
C THR A 73 -2.79 -0.08 2.64
N GLY A 74 -3.74 -1.02 2.47
CA GLY A 74 -4.99 -0.76 1.74
C GLY A 74 -5.82 0.36 2.37
N SER A 75 -5.94 0.37 3.71
CA SER A 75 -6.67 1.43 4.42
C SER A 75 -6.09 2.82 4.19
N ILE A 76 -4.77 2.93 4.08
CA ILE A 76 -4.08 4.20 3.85
C ILE A 76 -4.20 4.63 2.39
N ILE A 77 -4.04 3.69 1.43
CA ILE A 77 -4.21 3.98 0.00
C ILE A 77 -5.62 4.49 -0.29
N ILE A 78 -6.65 3.86 0.29
CA ILE A 78 -8.05 4.28 0.12
C ILE A 78 -8.23 5.74 0.58
N GLN A 79 -7.73 6.07 1.76
CA GLN A 79 -7.86 7.42 2.31
C GLN A 79 -7.09 8.45 1.48
N VAL A 80 -5.87 8.13 1.04
CA VAL A 80 -5.08 9.03 0.18
C VAL A 80 -5.76 9.20 -1.18
N ALA A 81 -6.26 8.12 -1.80
CA ALA A 81 -6.97 8.18 -3.07
C ALA A 81 -8.21 9.08 -2.99
N LYS A 82 -9.05 8.92 -1.95
CA LYS A 82 -10.31 9.68 -1.81
C LYS A 82 -10.08 11.09 -1.28
N ASN A 83 -9.36 11.26 -0.18
CA ASN A 83 -9.28 12.54 0.54
C ASN A 83 -8.22 13.51 -0.01
N TYR A 84 -7.19 13.00 -0.69
CA TYR A 84 -6.10 13.82 -1.24
C TYR A 84 -6.17 13.92 -2.77
N PHE A 85 -6.32 12.78 -3.47
CA PHE A 85 -6.40 12.79 -4.94
C PHE A 85 -7.82 12.91 -5.50
N GLY A 86 -8.87 12.89 -4.65
CA GLY A 86 -10.24 13.17 -5.08
C GLY A 86 -10.95 12.04 -5.82
N ALA A 87 -10.58 10.78 -5.56
CA ALA A 87 -11.26 9.62 -6.15
C ALA A 87 -12.78 9.68 -5.96
N ALA A 88 -13.53 9.58 -7.06
CA ALA A 88 -14.99 9.69 -7.03
C ALA A 88 -15.66 8.46 -6.41
N LYS A 89 -15.12 7.27 -6.70
CA LYS A 89 -15.62 6.00 -6.17
C LYS A 89 -14.47 5.09 -5.76
N ILE A 90 -14.60 4.44 -4.62
CA ILE A 90 -13.68 3.42 -4.11
C ILE A 90 -14.41 2.08 -4.08
N ILE A 91 -13.79 1.08 -4.69
CA ILE A 91 -14.16 -0.33 -4.58
C ILE A 91 -13.04 -1.04 -3.83
N SER A 92 -13.38 -1.93 -2.90
CA SER A 92 -12.39 -2.71 -2.16
C SER A 92 -12.90 -4.09 -1.76
N THR A 93 -11.99 -4.96 -1.38
CA THR A 93 -12.28 -6.30 -0.86
C THR A 93 -11.94 -6.42 0.63
N VAL A 94 -12.67 -7.26 1.35
CA VAL A 94 -12.35 -7.73 2.71
C VAL A 94 -12.84 -9.17 2.92
N SER A 95 -12.42 -9.83 4.00
CA SER A 95 -12.98 -11.13 4.38
C SER A 95 -14.34 -10.95 5.05
N THR A 96 -15.19 -11.98 5.00
CA THR A 96 -16.54 -11.98 5.57
C THR A 96 -16.65 -11.33 6.95
N ALA A 97 -15.80 -11.75 7.91
CA ALA A 97 -15.82 -11.22 9.28
C ALA A 97 -15.47 -9.73 9.40
N LYS A 98 -14.84 -9.16 8.37
CA LYS A 98 -14.39 -7.76 8.31
C LYS A 98 -15.32 -6.84 7.56
N VAL A 99 -16.31 -7.37 6.84
CA VAL A 99 -17.31 -6.57 6.11
C VAL A 99 -17.97 -5.50 7.00
N PRO A 100 -18.55 -5.84 8.18
CA PRO A 100 -19.20 -4.83 9.01
C PRO A 100 -18.21 -3.82 9.61
N LEU A 101 -16.93 -4.19 9.74
CA LEU A 101 -15.90 -3.33 10.32
C LEU A 101 -15.42 -2.25 9.35
N VAL A 102 -15.72 -2.34 8.05
CA VAL A 102 -15.28 -1.33 7.09
C VAL A 102 -15.82 0.05 7.45
N GLU A 103 -17.12 0.16 7.74
CA GLU A 103 -17.72 1.45 8.07
C GLU A 103 -17.23 1.98 9.42
N GLU A 104 -16.86 1.11 10.35
CA GLU A 104 -16.26 1.49 11.64
C GLU A 104 -14.88 2.12 11.47
N TYR A 105 -13.99 1.48 10.69
CA TYR A 105 -12.61 1.92 10.54
C TYR A 105 -12.39 2.91 9.39
N LEU A 106 -13.26 2.91 8.38
CA LEU A 106 -13.15 3.70 7.16
C LEU A 106 -14.51 4.33 6.76
N PRO A 107 -15.16 5.10 7.66
CA PRO A 107 -16.52 5.60 7.47
C PRO A 107 -16.65 6.43 6.19
N GLY A 108 -17.57 6.06 5.32
CA GLY A 108 -17.82 6.73 4.03
C GLY A 108 -16.68 6.68 3.02
N MET A 109 -15.60 5.95 3.30
CA MET A 109 -14.43 5.91 2.42
C MET A 109 -14.59 4.89 1.29
N VAL A 110 -15.37 3.83 1.50
CA VAL A 110 -15.56 2.76 0.51
C VAL A 110 -16.99 2.70 0.03
N ASP A 111 -17.19 2.87 -1.27
CA ASP A 111 -18.51 2.93 -1.89
C ASP A 111 -19.04 1.53 -2.26
N GLN A 112 -18.14 0.55 -2.46
CA GLN A 112 -18.51 -0.83 -2.71
C GLN A 112 -17.50 -1.79 -2.05
N ILE A 113 -18.01 -2.62 -1.13
CA ILE A 113 -17.23 -3.67 -0.46
C ILE A 113 -17.61 -5.03 -1.01
N ILE A 114 -16.59 -5.82 -1.33
CA ILE A 114 -16.71 -7.19 -1.84
C ILE A 114 -16.15 -8.15 -0.80
N ASP A 115 -16.95 -9.12 -0.38
CA ASP A 115 -16.47 -10.22 0.45
C ASP A 115 -15.76 -11.26 -0.43
N TYR A 116 -14.43 -11.21 -0.49
CA TYR A 116 -13.67 -12.10 -1.38
C TYR A 116 -13.73 -13.58 -0.98
N LYS A 117 -14.29 -13.92 0.19
CA LYS A 117 -14.49 -15.33 0.60
C LYS A 117 -15.74 -15.94 0.00
N THR A 118 -16.73 -15.12 -0.35
CA THR A 118 -18.05 -15.58 -0.82
C THR A 118 -18.40 -15.05 -2.22
N GLN A 119 -17.71 -14.01 -2.67
CA GLN A 119 -17.96 -13.30 -3.92
C GLN A 119 -16.68 -13.20 -4.75
N LYS A 120 -16.83 -13.12 -6.08
CA LYS A 120 -15.72 -12.86 -7.01
C LYS A 120 -15.82 -11.43 -7.52
N VAL A 121 -14.67 -10.76 -7.61
CA VAL A 121 -14.61 -9.37 -8.08
C VAL A 121 -15.16 -9.23 -9.49
N GLY A 122 -14.74 -10.11 -10.42
CA GLY A 122 -15.18 -10.06 -11.82
C GLY A 122 -16.70 -10.26 -12.03
N ASP A 123 -17.40 -10.87 -11.08
CA ASP A 123 -18.86 -11.08 -11.18
C ASP A 123 -19.63 -9.82 -10.76
N LEU A 124 -19.07 -9.03 -9.83
CA LEU A 124 -19.71 -7.84 -9.23
C LEU A 124 -19.18 -6.51 -9.78
N VAL A 125 -18.01 -6.53 -10.40
CA VAL A 125 -17.34 -5.37 -10.97
C VAL A 125 -17.04 -5.69 -12.43
N PRO A 126 -17.95 -5.34 -13.35
CA PRO A 126 -17.75 -5.57 -14.77
C PRO A 126 -16.46 -4.92 -15.26
N GLN A 127 -15.80 -5.55 -16.23
CA GLN A 127 -14.60 -5.02 -16.84
C GLN A 127 -14.84 -3.63 -17.44
N GLY A 128 -13.96 -2.68 -17.14
CA GLY A 128 -14.12 -1.28 -17.55
C GLY A 128 -14.83 -0.40 -16.52
N THR A 129 -15.23 -0.95 -15.38
CA THR A 129 -15.79 -0.15 -14.27
C THR A 129 -14.72 0.63 -13.51
N VAL A 130 -13.47 0.13 -13.51
CA VAL A 130 -12.36 0.71 -12.74
C VAL A 130 -11.38 1.39 -13.69
N ASP A 131 -11.00 2.64 -13.37
CA ASP A 131 -10.02 3.42 -14.12
C ASP A 131 -8.60 3.24 -13.55
N PHE A 132 -8.52 3.11 -12.22
CA PHE A 132 -7.25 3.05 -11.48
C PHE A 132 -7.31 1.96 -10.43
N ALA A 133 -6.29 1.11 -10.34
CA ALA A 133 -6.22 0.10 -9.31
C ALA A 133 -4.85 0.06 -8.66
N VAL A 134 -4.82 -0.20 -7.36
CA VAL A 134 -3.57 -0.35 -6.60
C VAL A 134 -3.49 -1.75 -6.00
N ASN A 135 -2.63 -2.58 -6.58
CA ASN A 135 -2.42 -3.94 -6.14
C ASN A 135 -1.53 -4.00 -4.90
N THR A 136 -2.09 -4.49 -3.79
CA THR A 136 -1.39 -4.60 -2.49
C THR A 136 -0.88 -6.01 -2.21
N GLN A 137 -1.37 -7.02 -2.93
CA GLN A 137 -1.03 -8.43 -2.73
C GLN A 137 -0.74 -9.13 -4.06
N MET A 138 0.12 -10.14 -4.06
CA MET A 138 0.44 -10.85 -5.30
C MET A 138 -0.79 -11.59 -5.88
N SER A 139 -1.71 -12.03 -5.02
CA SER A 139 -2.94 -12.74 -5.37
C SER A 139 -4.06 -11.85 -5.92
N SER A 140 -4.04 -10.54 -5.65
CA SER A 140 -5.13 -9.63 -6.04
C SER A 140 -4.97 -9.00 -7.42
N MET A 141 -3.88 -9.33 -8.13
CA MET A 141 -3.59 -8.76 -9.45
C MET A 141 -4.67 -9.14 -10.48
N ASP A 142 -5.13 -10.39 -10.47
CA ASP A 142 -6.15 -10.86 -11.41
C ASP A 142 -7.49 -10.16 -11.20
N ASP A 143 -7.88 -9.91 -9.95
CA ASP A 143 -9.08 -9.14 -9.61
C ASP A 143 -8.96 -7.70 -10.13
N CYS A 144 -7.78 -7.08 -10.00
CA CYS A 144 -7.55 -5.74 -10.54
C CYS A 144 -7.70 -5.72 -12.07
N ILE A 145 -7.08 -6.67 -12.78
CA ILE A 145 -7.14 -6.76 -14.24
C ILE A 145 -8.56 -7.04 -14.73
N ALA A 146 -9.31 -7.87 -14.01
CA ALA A 146 -10.70 -8.19 -14.36
C ALA A 146 -11.60 -6.95 -14.31
N ALA A 147 -11.38 -6.06 -13.34
CA ALA A 147 -12.19 -4.85 -13.15
C ALA A 147 -11.76 -3.65 -14.03
N LEU A 148 -10.47 -3.55 -14.35
CA LEU A 148 -9.90 -2.41 -15.07
C LEU A 148 -10.38 -2.27 -16.52
N ASP A 149 -10.47 -1.03 -16.99
CA ASP A 149 -10.66 -0.75 -18.42
C ASP A 149 -9.44 -1.21 -19.24
N LYS A 150 -9.70 -2.07 -20.24
CA LYS A 150 -8.66 -2.66 -21.07
C LYS A 150 -7.89 -1.66 -21.92
N LYS A 151 -8.42 -0.46 -22.17
CA LYS A 151 -7.83 0.54 -23.07
C LYS A 151 -7.11 1.65 -22.32
N THR A 152 -7.57 1.98 -21.12
CA THR A 152 -7.15 3.17 -20.37
C THR A 152 -6.75 2.87 -18.93
N GLY A 153 -7.08 1.69 -18.41
CA GLY A 153 -6.85 1.30 -17.02
C GLY A 153 -5.39 1.44 -16.60
N THR A 154 -5.18 1.83 -15.35
CA THR A 154 -3.86 1.96 -14.75
C THR A 154 -3.78 1.08 -13.51
N LEU A 155 -2.88 0.10 -13.54
CA LEU A 155 -2.62 -0.83 -12.44
C LEU A 155 -1.26 -0.55 -11.82
N MET A 156 -1.27 0.07 -10.65
CA MET A 156 -0.04 0.27 -9.90
C MET A 156 0.10 -0.83 -8.84
N SER A 157 1.31 -1.36 -8.66
CA SER A 157 1.56 -2.45 -7.71
C SER A 157 2.55 -2.02 -6.63
N ILE A 158 2.21 -2.24 -5.37
CA ILE A 158 3.20 -2.19 -4.28
C ILE A 158 3.84 -3.58 -4.09
N THR A 159 3.08 -4.63 -4.41
CA THR A 159 3.54 -6.02 -4.33
C THR A 159 3.41 -6.69 -5.69
N SER A 160 4.52 -6.87 -6.38
CA SER A 160 4.65 -7.64 -7.62
C SER A 160 6.10 -8.06 -7.81
N ILE A 161 6.41 -8.79 -8.89
CA ILE A 161 7.79 -9.08 -9.28
C ILE A 161 8.42 -7.75 -9.74
N PRO A 162 9.45 -7.24 -9.04
CA PRO A 162 10.04 -5.94 -9.37
C PRO A 162 10.82 -6.02 -10.68
N THR A 163 10.95 -4.88 -11.36
CA THR A 163 11.96 -4.74 -12.41
C THR A 163 13.36 -4.74 -11.79
N LYS A 164 14.40 -5.00 -12.58
CA LYS A 164 15.79 -4.88 -12.10
C LYS A 164 16.11 -3.52 -11.47
N LYS A 165 15.49 -2.44 -11.94
CA LYS A 165 15.71 -1.08 -11.42
C LYS A 165 15.17 -0.98 -9.99
N VAL A 166 13.90 -1.33 -9.81
CA VAL A 166 13.24 -1.31 -8.50
C VAL A 166 13.93 -2.28 -7.53
N ALA A 167 14.32 -3.46 -8.00
CA ALA A 167 15.04 -4.42 -7.16
C ALA A 167 16.43 -3.92 -6.72
N LYS A 168 17.15 -3.19 -7.58
CA LYS A 168 18.41 -2.53 -7.21
C LYS A 168 18.21 -1.45 -6.16
N GLU A 169 17.14 -0.67 -6.26
CA GLU A 169 16.79 0.35 -5.25
C GLU A 169 16.45 -0.30 -3.90
N ILE A 170 15.74 -1.43 -3.91
CA ILE A 170 15.37 -2.17 -2.69
C ILE A 170 16.58 -2.85 -2.03
N ILE A 171 17.39 -3.57 -2.82
CA ILE A 171 18.50 -4.42 -2.32
C ILE A 171 19.78 -3.61 -2.07
N GLY A 172 19.94 -2.49 -2.79
CA GLY A 172 21.16 -1.71 -2.88
C GLY A 172 22.05 -2.17 -4.06
N ALA A 173 22.57 -1.21 -4.82
CA ALA A 173 23.34 -1.47 -6.03
C ALA A 173 24.58 -2.35 -5.78
N ASP A 174 25.28 -2.13 -4.66
CA ASP A 174 26.51 -2.86 -4.30
C ASP A 174 26.27 -4.35 -4.01
N ARG A 175 25.02 -4.72 -3.74
CA ARG A 175 24.63 -6.08 -3.34
C ARG A 175 23.83 -6.81 -4.40
N PHE A 176 23.58 -6.16 -5.55
CA PHE A 176 22.72 -6.69 -6.59
C PHE A 176 23.52 -7.54 -7.59
N PRO A 177 23.38 -8.88 -7.57
CA PRO A 177 24.11 -9.73 -8.51
C PRO A 177 23.56 -9.53 -9.93
N TRP A 178 24.45 -9.40 -10.92
CA TRP A 178 24.04 -9.15 -12.30
C TRP A 178 23.08 -10.23 -12.84
N TRP A 179 23.31 -11.51 -12.47
CA TRP A 179 22.49 -12.65 -12.90
C TRP A 179 21.06 -12.59 -12.34
N PHE A 180 20.89 -12.02 -11.14
CA PHE A 180 19.57 -11.82 -10.55
C PHE A 180 18.76 -10.79 -11.36
N GLY A 181 19.43 -9.77 -11.90
CA GLY A 181 18.82 -8.82 -12.84
C GLY A 181 18.30 -9.49 -14.11
N VAL A 182 19.02 -10.48 -14.64
CA VAL A 182 18.56 -11.25 -15.82
C VAL A 182 17.30 -12.05 -15.48
N ILE A 183 17.25 -12.70 -14.32
CA ILE A 183 16.06 -13.43 -13.87
C ILE A 183 14.85 -12.48 -13.75
N LEU A 184 15.02 -11.30 -13.17
CA LEU A 184 13.95 -10.32 -13.04
C LEU A 184 13.47 -9.78 -14.38
N ASP A 185 14.39 -9.50 -15.30
CA ASP A 185 14.06 -9.07 -16.67
C ASP A 185 13.26 -10.17 -17.40
N LEU A 186 13.67 -11.44 -17.29
CA LEU A 186 12.91 -12.57 -17.83
C LEU A 186 11.54 -12.74 -17.18
N ALA A 187 11.45 -12.54 -15.87
CA ALA A 187 10.18 -12.61 -15.15
C ALA A 187 9.20 -11.51 -15.58
N GLN A 188 9.66 -10.40 -16.16
CA GLN A 188 8.75 -9.39 -16.72
C GLN A 188 7.94 -9.90 -17.91
N TYR A 189 8.40 -10.95 -18.62
CA TYR A 189 7.62 -11.56 -19.70
C TYR A 189 6.29 -12.14 -19.20
N TYR A 190 6.21 -12.53 -17.93
CA TYR A 190 4.95 -12.91 -17.29
C TYR A 190 3.93 -11.78 -17.38
N TYR A 191 4.32 -10.53 -17.10
CA TYR A 191 3.42 -9.38 -17.22
C TYR A 191 3.09 -9.06 -18.66
N THR A 192 4.07 -9.08 -19.58
CA THR A 192 3.76 -8.84 -21.00
C THR A 192 2.75 -9.84 -21.54
N TRP A 193 2.85 -11.10 -21.13
CA TRP A 193 1.87 -12.13 -21.47
C TRP A 193 0.52 -11.90 -20.78
N LYS A 194 0.52 -11.55 -19.50
CA LYS A 194 -0.69 -11.36 -18.69
C LYS A 194 -1.52 -10.15 -19.15
N PHE A 195 -0.87 -9.07 -19.58
CA PHE A 195 -1.51 -7.87 -20.13
C PHE A 195 -1.66 -7.93 -21.66
N TRP A 196 -1.37 -9.08 -22.30
CA TRP A 196 -1.41 -9.20 -23.74
C TRP A 196 -2.82 -8.91 -24.29
N GLY A 197 -2.89 -8.05 -25.31
CA GLY A 197 -4.16 -7.59 -25.87
C GLY A 197 -4.87 -6.51 -25.06
N THR A 198 -4.21 -5.96 -24.03
CA THR A 198 -4.70 -4.80 -23.25
C THR A 198 -3.70 -3.64 -23.34
N ASN A 199 -4.22 -2.43 -23.12
CA ASN A 199 -3.45 -1.19 -22.95
C ASN A 199 -3.44 -0.75 -21.47
N ILE A 200 -3.63 -1.71 -20.57
CA ILE A 200 -3.52 -1.46 -19.13
C ILE A 200 -2.05 -1.14 -18.83
N TYR A 201 -1.81 0.01 -18.22
CA TYR A 201 -0.49 0.36 -17.74
C TYR A 201 -0.20 -0.40 -16.45
N HIS A 202 0.99 -1.01 -16.33
CA HIS A 202 1.40 -1.69 -15.10
C HIS A 202 2.82 -1.30 -14.69
N GLU A 203 3.00 -0.88 -13.45
CA GLU A 203 4.30 -0.62 -12.84
C GLU A 203 4.29 -0.92 -11.34
N MET A 204 5.43 -1.43 -10.85
CA MET A 204 5.66 -1.62 -9.41
C MET A 204 6.33 -0.38 -8.81
N VAL A 205 5.77 0.12 -7.71
CA VAL A 205 6.35 1.19 -6.90
C VAL A 205 6.41 0.72 -5.45
N SER A 206 7.63 0.55 -4.93
CA SER A 206 7.83 0.10 -3.54
C SER A 206 7.57 1.21 -2.51
N GLY A 207 7.63 2.48 -2.94
CA GLY A 207 7.72 3.64 -2.06
C GLY A 207 9.16 3.85 -1.55
N SER A 208 9.64 5.09 -1.56
CA SER A 208 10.93 5.47 -1.00
C SER A 208 10.84 6.76 -0.17
N PRO A 209 11.24 6.72 1.11
CA PRO A 209 11.36 7.91 1.95
C PRO A 209 12.60 8.77 1.60
N ASP A 210 13.46 8.34 0.67
CA ASP A 210 14.66 9.10 0.30
C ASP A 210 14.32 10.37 -0.51
N ILE A 211 13.12 10.44 -1.10
CA ILE A 211 12.63 11.63 -1.79
C ILE A 211 12.07 12.59 -0.75
N ARG A 212 12.85 13.62 -0.40
CA ARG A 212 12.52 14.57 0.67
C ARG A 212 11.17 15.23 0.46
N GLU A 213 10.89 15.67 -0.76
CA GLU A 213 9.66 16.38 -1.11
C GLU A 213 8.42 15.49 -0.89
N ASP A 214 8.48 14.23 -1.31
CA ASP A 214 7.37 13.28 -1.13
C ASP A 214 7.18 12.90 0.35
N LEU A 215 8.27 12.84 1.12
CA LEU A 215 8.25 12.56 2.55
C LEU A 215 7.64 13.74 3.35
N GLU A 216 7.99 14.98 3.01
CA GLU A 216 7.40 16.18 3.62
C GLU A 216 5.92 16.33 3.26
N LEU A 217 5.56 16.15 1.99
CA LEU A 217 4.16 16.14 1.54
C LEU A 217 3.34 15.06 2.26
N SER A 218 3.92 13.88 2.49
CA SER A 218 3.27 12.85 3.29
C SER A 218 3.02 13.34 4.72
N GLY A 219 3.97 14.02 5.33
CA GLY A 219 3.79 14.67 6.64
C GLY A 219 2.66 15.71 6.63
N GLU A 220 2.51 16.49 5.56
CA GLU A 220 1.42 17.46 5.38
C GLU A 220 0.05 16.77 5.22
N ILE A 221 -0.04 15.73 4.39
CA ILE A 221 -1.27 14.92 4.23
C ILE A 221 -1.75 14.43 5.60
N VAL A 222 -0.82 13.95 6.42
CA VAL A 222 -1.09 13.49 7.78
C VAL A 222 -1.50 14.66 8.69
N ALA A 223 -0.76 15.77 8.68
CA ALA A 223 -1.06 16.94 9.52
C ALA A 223 -2.42 17.58 9.19
N LEU A 224 -2.84 17.55 7.93
CA LEU A 224 -4.15 18.01 7.46
C LEU A 224 -5.31 17.05 7.82
N GLY A 225 -5.02 15.91 8.46
CA GLY A 225 -6.03 14.94 8.87
C GLY A 225 -6.69 14.20 7.70
N LYS A 226 -6.03 14.17 6.53
CA LYS A 226 -6.54 13.46 5.34
C LYS A 226 -6.49 11.94 5.48
N VAL A 227 -5.67 11.46 6.41
CA VAL A 227 -5.47 10.05 6.70
C VAL A 227 -5.54 9.84 8.21
N LYS A 228 -6.30 8.83 8.61
CA LYS A 228 -6.41 8.34 9.99
C LYS A 228 -5.76 6.94 10.11
N PRO A 229 -5.10 6.65 11.23
CA PRO A 229 -4.51 5.34 11.47
C PRO A 229 -5.60 4.28 11.64
N VAL A 230 -5.42 3.14 10.98
CA VAL A 230 -6.06 1.87 11.35
C VAL A 230 -4.94 1.03 11.96
N MET A 231 -4.99 0.81 13.28
CA MET A 231 -3.89 0.19 14.00
C MET A 231 -4.34 -0.69 15.16
N ARG A 232 -3.45 -1.60 15.55
CA ARG A 232 -3.52 -2.38 16.78
C ARG A 232 -2.25 -2.11 17.56
N VAL A 233 -2.37 -1.91 18.86
CA VAL A 233 -1.26 -1.55 19.73
C VAL A 233 -1.03 -2.68 20.72
N VAL A 234 0.22 -3.07 20.89
CA VAL A 234 0.67 -4.02 21.91
C VAL A 234 1.87 -3.44 22.63
N GLU A 235 1.97 -3.67 23.92
CA GLU A 235 3.14 -3.32 24.72
C GLU A 235 4.22 -4.39 24.51
N LEU A 236 5.49 -4.00 24.43
CA LEU A 236 6.60 -4.92 24.21
C LEU A 236 6.75 -5.93 25.36
N GLU A 237 6.35 -5.55 26.58
CA GLU A 237 6.36 -6.41 27.76
C GLU A 237 5.43 -7.61 27.62
N ASP A 238 4.35 -7.48 26.85
CA ASP A 238 3.43 -8.58 26.54
C ASP A 238 3.94 -9.37 25.33
N ILE A 239 4.99 -10.15 25.58
CA ILE A 239 5.66 -10.98 24.56
C ILE A 239 4.69 -11.99 23.92
N GLU A 240 3.69 -12.47 24.66
CA GLU A 240 2.70 -13.41 24.13
C GLU A 240 1.77 -12.70 23.12
N ALA A 241 1.25 -11.51 23.47
CA ALA A 241 0.45 -10.71 22.55
C ALA A 241 1.26 -10.30 21.31
N VAL A 242 2.52 -9.90 21.48
CA VAL A 242 3.43 -9.59 20.35
C VAL A 242 3.59 -10.80 19.44
N ARG A 243 3.86 -11.98 20.00
CA ARG A 243 4.03 -13.22 19.21
C ARG A 243 2.75 -13.57 18.45
N ASN A 244 1.61 -13.56 19.12
CA ASN A 244 0.31 -13.89 18.53
C ASN A 244 -0.02 -12.95 17.35
N ASN A 245 0.19 -11.64 17.53
CA ASN A 245 -0.04 -10.66 16.47
C ASN A 245 0.96 -10.82 15.30
N CYS A 246 2.22 -11.14 15.58
CA CYS A 246 3.21 -11.44 14.54
C CYS A 246 2.85 -12.72 13.76
N GLU A 247 2.36 -13.76 14.44
CA GLU A 247 1.90 -15.00 13.83
C GLU A 247 0.69 -14.78 12.92
N GLU A 248 -0.25 -13.91 13.29
CA GLU A 248 -1.37 -13.53 12.42
C GLU A 248 -0.91 -12.88 11.12
N VAL A 249 0.08 -11.98 11.21
CA VAL A 249 0.68 -11.32 10.04
C VAL A 249 1.43 -12.32 9.19
N TYR A 250 2.23 -13.19 9.81
CA TYR A 250 3.00 -14.23 9.13
C TYR A 250 2.10 -15.25 8.41
N ALA A 251 1.01 -15.68 9.05
CA ALA A 251 0.06 -16.63 8.48
C ALA A 251 -0.85 -16.02 7.41
N VAL A 252 -0.67 -14.72 7.08
CA VAL A 252 -1.51 -13.98 6.12
C VAL A 252 -3.00 -14.08 6.46
N LYS A 253 -3.33 -14.29 7.74
CA LYS A 253 -4.71 -14.27 8.24
C LYS A 253 -5.25 -12.84 8.25
N GLY A 254 -4.35 -11.86 8.13
CA GLY A 254 -4.63 -10.46 7.88
C GLY A 254 -5.15 -9.79 9.14
N GLY A 255 -4.28 -9.08 9.86
CA GLY A 255 -4.71 -8.18 10.93
C GLY A 255 -5.61 -7.05 10.41
N ILE A 256 -6.22 -6.32 11.33
CA ILE A 256 -6.81 -5.01 11.03
C ILE A 256 -5.70 -3.98 11.15
N GLY A 257 -5.46 -3.22 10.08
CA GLY A 257 -4.51 -2.14 10.09
C GLY A 257 -3.06 -2.55 10.31
N LYS A 258 -2.27 -1.65 10.89
CA LYS A 258 -0.87 -1.86 11.28
C LYS A 258 -0.77 -2.33 12.74
N LEU A 259 0.09 -3.32 13.00
CA LEU A 259 0.54 -3.62 14.36
C LEU A 259 1.62 -2.63 14.79
N VAL A 260 1.40 -1.95 15.91
CA VAL A 260 2.35 -1.07 16.59
C VAL A 260 2.77 -1.73 17.89
N VAL A 261 4.09 -1.79 18.12
CA VAL A 261 4.66 -2.29 19.37
C VAL A 261 5.20 -1.08 20.14
N VAL A 262 4.68 -0.87 21.35
CA VAL A 262 5.13 0.20 22.25
C VAL A 262 6.33 -0.32 23.03
N ILE A 263 7.46 0.38 22.95
CA ILE A 263 8.75 -0.09 23.50
C ILE A 263 9.02 0.52 24.88
N SER A 264 8.66 1.79 25.06
CA SER A 264 8.71 2.49 26.34
C SER A 264 7.73 3.66 26.29
N LYS A 265 7.07 3.98 27.41
CA LYS A 265 6.22 5.16 27.56
C LYS A 265 6.96 6.31 28.23
#